data_AF-A0A2K8XTT0-F1
#
_entry.id   AF-A0A2K8XTT0-F1
#
_cell.length_a   1.000
_cell.length_b   1.000
_cell.length_c   1.000
_cell.angle_alpha   90.00
_cell.angle_beta   90.00
_cell.angle_gamma   90.00
#
_symmetry.space_group_name_H-M   'P 1'
#
loop_
_entity.id
_entity.type
_entity.pdbx_description
1 polymer ?
#
loop_
_entity_poly.entity_id
_entity_poly.type
_entity_poly.pdbx_seq_one_letter_code
_entity_poly.pdbx_strand_id
1 'polypeptide(L)'
;MSYLETTHNVYKEAALTPDIGLCCTTNPIWELPGLKIPRIMQEMNYGCGSTVHARDLTNNPKMLYVGVGGGMELLQFAYFNRSKGGVIGLDVVDEMLEASRKNFKIAEEQNDWFKSDFVDLRKGDAMNLPVEDNSIDVAAQNCLFNIFKSDDLKKAIAEMYRVLKPHGKLVMSDPTCEQPMNDELRNDERLRALCLSGSLSIADYVKALTDAGFGTIEIRARKPYRILDTKNYPTDELIYIESIEVAAIKDPMPADGPCVFTGRAAIYYGVEDYFDDGLGHTLLKNQPLAICDKTTAALQALGRDDIFFSESTFHYDGGGCC
;
A
#
# COMPACT_ATOMS: atom_id res chain seq x y z
N MET A 1 -15.54 -9.70 -22.86
CA MET A 1 -14.96 -8.57 -22.12
C MET A 1 -13.77 -9.13 -21.36
N SER A 2 -12.65 -8.42 -21.28
CA SER A 2 -11.56 -8.84 -20.40
C SER A 2 -11.77 -8.29 -18.99
N TYR A 3 -11.18 -8.90 -17.96
CA TYR A 3 -11.28 -8.39 -16.59
C TYR A 3 -10.80 -6.92 -16.46
N LEU A 4 -9.81 -6.50 -17.27
CA LEU A 4 -9.33 -5.12 -17.32
C LEU A 4 -10.36 -4.17 -17.95
N GLU A 5 -11.06 -4.61 -19.00
CA GLU A 5 -12.13 -3.84 -19.62
C GLU A 5 -13.34 -3.71 -18.68
N THR A 6 -13.70 -4.79 -17.98
CA THR A 6 -14.72 -4.77 -16.93
C THR A 6 -14.35 -3.79 -15.82
N THR A 7 -13.09 -3.82 -15.36
CA THR A 7 -12.56 -2.88 -14.37
C THR A 7 -12.63 -1.44 -14.87
N HIS A 8 -12.15 -1.17 -16.08
CA HIS A 8 -12.22 0.15 -16.70
C HIS A 8 -13.66 0.69 -16.72
N ASN A 9 -14.63 -0.14 -17.11
CA ASN A 9 -16.03 0.26 -17.17
C ASN A 9 -16.62 0.57 -15.78
N VAL A 10 -16.29 -0.23 -14.76
CA VAL A 10 -16.70 0.04 -13.36
C VAL A 10 -16.21 1.42 -12.90
N TYR A 11 -14.93 1.72 -13.09
CA TYR A 11 -14.36 3.00 -12.64
C TYR A 11 -14.75 4.18 -13.54
N LYS A 12 -15.04 3.94 -14.83
CA LYS A 12 -15.66 4.95 -15.71
C LYS A 12 -17.05 5.34 -15.21
N GLU A 13 -17.90 4.38 -14.84
CA GLU A 13 -19.22 4.66 -14.27
C GLU A 13 -19.08 5.45 -12.96
N ALA A 14 -18.16 5.03 -12.09
CA ALA A 14 -17.85 5.71 -10.83
C ALA A 14 -17.26 7.12 -11.02
N ALA A 15 -16.70 7.43 -12.19
CA ALA A 15 -16.25 8.78 -12.56
C ALA A 15 -17.40 9.71 -12.89
N LEU A 16 -18.40 9.18 -13.57
CA LEU A 16 -19.54 9.93 -14.06
C LEU A 16 -20.60 10.08 -12.97
N THR A 17 -20.76 9.05 -12.14
CA THR A 17 -21.74 9.00 -11.04
C THR A 17 -21.04 8.41 -9.81
N PRO A 18 -20.59 9.26 -8.87
CA PRO A 18 -19.87 8.79 -7.69
C PRO A 18 -20.67 7.75 -6.89
N ASP A 19 -20.05 6.61 -6.62
CA ASP A 19 -20.64 5.52 -5.82
C ASP A 19 -19.90 5.41 -4.49
N ILE A 20 -20.45 6.07 -3.46
CA ILE A 20 -19.90 6.09 -2.10
C ILE A 20 -19.77 4.67 -1.51
N GLY A 21 -20.58 3.71 -1.99
CA GLY A 21 -20.56 2.33 -1.51
C GLY A 21 -19.57 1.41 -2.23
N LEU A 22 -18.92 1.89 -3.31
CA LEU A 22 -18.05 1.08 -4.15
C LEU A 22 -16.89 0.48 -3.35
N CYS A 23 -16.33 1.26 -2.41
CA CYS A 23 -15.33 0.79 -1.45
C CYS A 23 -15.64 1.28 -0.03
N CYS A 24 -15.23 0.53 0.98
CA CYS A 24 -15.61 0.73 2.38
C CYS A 24 -14.53 1.52 3.14
N THR A 25 -14.17 2.70 2.65
CA THR A 25 -13.25 3.53 3.43
C THR A 25 -13.96 4.07 4.67
N THR A 26 -13.51 3.62 5.84
CA THR A 26 -13.87 4.20 7.15
C THR A 26 -12.73 5.02 7.75
N ASN A 27 -11.58 5.11 7.05
CA ASN A 27 -10.43 5.86 7.54
C ASN A 27 -10.77 7.36 7.62
N PRO A 28 -10.46 8.02 8.74
CA PRO A 28 -10.65 9.45 8.88
C PRO A 28 -9.78 10.19 7.86
N ILE A 29 -10.36 11.22 7.26
CA ILE A 29 -9.65 12.12 6.34
C ILE A 29 -8.61 12.91 7.13
N TRP A 30 -7.47 13.20 6.51
CA TRP A 30 -6.44 14.03 7.14
C TRP A 30 -6.94 15.45 7.41
N GLU A 31 -6.93 15.83 8.68
CA GLU A 31 -7.24 17.19 9.14
C GLU A 31 -5.96 17.99 9.39
N LEU A 32 -5.15 18.19 8.34
CA LEU A 32 -3.95 19.00 8.43
C LEU A 32 -4.30 20.50 8.47
N PRO A 33 -3.53 21.35 9.18
CA PRO A 33 -3.80 22.79 9.24
C PRO A 33 -3.91 23.43 7.85
N GLY A 34 -5.09 23.98 7.54
CA GLY A 34 -5.34 24.65 6.25
C GLY A 34 -5.60 23.70 5.06
N LEU A 35 -5.57 22.39 5.25
CA LEU A 35 -6.03 21.42 4.27
C LEU A 35 -7.55 21.25 4.38
N LYS A 36 -8.26 21.52 3.30
CA LYS A 36 -9.68 21.24 3.12
C LYS A 36 -9.85 20.28 1.95
N ILE A 37 -10.39 19.10 2.22
CA ILE A 37 -10.71 18.12 1.19
C ILE A 37 -12.11 18.43 0.63
N PRO A 38 -12.25 18.80 -0.66
CA PRO A 38 -13.55 19.00 -1.27
C PRO A 38 -14.45 17.77 -1.11
N ARG A 39 -15.73 17.99 -0.80
CA ARG A 39 -16.71 16.91 -0.57
C ARG A 39 -16.76 15.89 -1.71
N ILE A 40 -16.72 16.37 -2.96
CA ILE A 40 -16.75 15.50 -4.14
C ILE A 40 -15.55 14.54 -4.21
N MET A 41 -14.36 14.95 -3.71
CA MET A 41 -13.21 14.05 -3.64
C MET A 41 -13.44 12.93 -2.61
N GLN A 42 -14.16 13.21 -1.52
CA GLN A 42 -14.51 12.22 -0.50
C GLN A 42 -15.55 11.22 -1.03
N GLU A 43 -16.53 11.70 -1.80
CA GLU A 43 -17.56 10.88 -2.45
C GLU A 43 -16.97 9.96 -3.55
N MET A 44 -15.77 10.28 -4.04
CA MET A 44 -15.02 9.53 -5.06
C MET A 44 -13.80 8.80 -4.48
N ASN A 45 -13.82 8.47 -3.18
CA ASN A 45 -12.75 7.75 -2.51
C ASN A 45 -12.96 6.23 -2.54
N TYR A 46 -12.41 5.58 -3.56
CA TYR A 46 -12.62 4.15 -3.85
C TYR A 46 -11.47 3.26 -3.32
N GLY A 47 -11.11 3.41 -2.05
CA GLY A 47 -10.00 2.68 -1.43
C GLY A 47 -10.38 1.71 -0.30
N CYS A 48 -9.38 1.04 0.26
CA CYS A 48 -9.49 0.20 1.45
C CYS A 48 -8.80 0.81 2.70
N GLY A 49 -8.17 1.98 2.56
CA GLY A 49 -7.46 2.67 3.65
C GLY A 49 -6.74 3.94 3.17
N SER A 50 -6.07 4.65 4.09
CA SER A 50 -5.10 5.69 3.74
C SER A 50 -3.75 5.02 3.56
N THR A 51 -3.22 5.02 2.34
CA THR A 51 -2.09 4.15 1.99
C THR A 51 -0.74 4.68 2.39
N VAL A 52 -0.59 5.99 2.57
CA VAL A 52 0.68 6.63 2.90
C VAL A 52 0.59 7.23 4.29
N HIS A 53 1.63 7.07 5.12
CA HIS A 53 1.71 7.73 6.42
C HIS A 53 2.51 9.04 6.29
N ALA A 54 2.22 10.06 7.11
CA ALA A 54 2.94 11.34 7.06
C ALA A 54 4.48 11.21 7.21
N ARG A 55 4.94 10.10 7.80
CA ARG A 55 6.38 9.78 7.95
C ARG A 55 7.06 9.43 6.63
N ASP A 56 6.32 8.88 5.67
CA ASP A 56 6.82 8.60 4.33
C ASP A 56 6.90 9.89 3.50
N LEU A 57 6.19 10.94 3.91
CA LEU A 57 6.12 12.23 3.21
C LEU A 57 7.17 13.24 3.71
N THR A 58 8.20 12.78 4.38
CA THR A 58 9.27 13.63 4.92
C THR A 58 10.19 14.15 3.81
N ASN A 59 10.71 15.37 3.98
CA ASN A 59 11.67 16.00 3.06
C ASN A 59 11.15 16.31 1.65
N ASN A 60 9.85 16.60 1.50
CA ASN A 60 9.21 16.95 0.23
C ASN A 60 9.46 15.90 -0.88
N PRO A 61 9.08 14.63 -0.68
CA PRO A 61 9.41 13.55 -1.60
C PRO A 61 8.70 13.74 -2.95
N LYS A 62 9.32 13.27 -4.04
CA LYS A 62 8.64 13.15 -5.33
C LYS A 62 7.73 11.92 -5.30
N MET A 63 6.45 12.15 -5.52
CA MET A 63 5.40 11.16 -5.31
C MET A 63 4.89 10.61 -6.65
N LEU A 64 4.57 9.32 -6.69
CA LEU A 64 3.73 8.71 -7.73
C LEU A 64 2.52 8.06 -7.07
N TYR A 65 1.33 8.30 -7.61
CA TYR A 65 0.11 7.61 -7.20
C TYR A 65 -0.61 7.02 -8.41
N VAL A 66 -0.94 5.73 -8.36
CA VAL A 66 -1.60 4.99 -9.45
C VAL A 66 -3.03 4.63 -9.04
N GLY A 67 -4.00 4.99 -9.87
CA GLY A 67 -5.43 4.95 -9.55
C GLY A 67 -5.86 6.21 -8.81
N VAL A 68 -6.04 7.32 -9.53
CA VAL A 68 -6.14 8.67 -8.92
C VAL A 68 -7.49 8.95 -8.26
N GLY A 69 -8.53 8.20 -8.61
CA GLY A 69 -9.88 8.42 -8.11
C GLY A 69 -10.36 9.86 -8.36
N GLY A 70 -10.99 10.45 -7.35
CA GLY A 70 -11.37 11.87 -7.34
C GLY A 70 -10.20 12.86 -7.15
N GLY A 71 -8.97 12.39 -6.91
CA GLY A 71 -7.78 13.21 -6.67
C GLY A 71 -7.50 13.55 -5.21
N MET A 72 -8.16 12.86 -4.26
CA MET A 72 -8.03 13.15 -2.83
C MET A 72 -6.59 12.95 -2.32
N GLU A 73 -5.99 11.81 -2.62
CA GLU A 73 -4.63 11.45 -2.19
C GLU A 73 -3.61 12.38 -2.82
N LEU A 74 -3.79 12.74 -4.09
CA LEU A 74 -2.92 13.68 -4.80
C LEU A 74 -2.91 15.06 -4.13
N LEU A 75 -4.08 15.55 -3.70
CA LEU A 75 -4.19 16.79 -2.94
C LEU A 75 -3.50 16.67 -1.57
N GLN A 76 -3.66 15.55 -0.87
CA GLN A 76 -2.99 15.28 0.39
C GLN A 76 -1.46 15.23 0.23
N PHE A 77 -0.95 14.59 -0.82
CA PHE A 77 0.49 14.53 -1.11
C PHE A 77 1.05 15.90 -1.49
N ALA A 78 0.29 16.70 -2.25
CA ALA A 78 0.68 18.05 -2.61
C ALA A 78 0.82 18.97 -1.38
N TYR A 79 0.20 18.63 -0.26
CA TYR A 79 0.42 19.33 1.01
C TYR A 79 1.89 19.25 1.45
N PHE A 80 2.54 18.11 1.22
CA PHE A 80 3.92 17.81 1.59
C PHE A 80 4.93 18.10 0.47
N ASN A 81 4.50 18.15 -0.79
CA ASN A 81 5.35 18.61 -1.90
C ASN A 81 4.59 19.58 -2.81
N ARG A 82 4.91 20.86 -2.65
CA ARG A 82 4.31 21.99 -3.39
C ARG A 82 5.13 22.42 -4.60
N SER A 83 6.06 21.58 -5.05
CA SER A 83 6.82 21.84 -6.27
C SER A 83 5.94 21.53 -7.48
N LYS A 84 6.08 22.29 -8.58
CA LYS A 84 5.40 21.99 -9.84
C LYS A 84 5.74 20.57 -10.30
N GLY A 85 4.72 19.72 -10.48
CA GLY A 85 4.88 18.29 -10.80
C GLY A 85 5.59 17.46 -9.72
N GLY A 86 5.57 17.92 -8.46
CA GLY A 86 6.12 17.18 -7.32
C GLY A 86 5.34 15.91 -7.01
N VAL A 87 4.06 15.88 -7.37
CA VAL A 87 3.18 14.71 -7.29
C VAL A 87 2.78 14.30 -8.70
N ILE A 88 2.97 13.03 -9.05
CA ILE A 88 2.50 12.45 -10.31
C ILE A 88 1.29 11.57 -10.00
N GLY A 89 0.16 11.84 -10.63
CA GLY A 89 -1.03 11.00 -10.56
C GLY A 89 -1.25 10.30 -11.89
N LEU A 90 -1.49 8.99 -11.86
CA LEU A 90 -1.69 8.18 -13.06
C LEU A 90 -2.97 7.37 -12.99
N ASP A 91 -3.74 7.40 -14.07
CA ASP A 91 -4.93 6.58 -14.23
C ASP A 91 -5.07 6.10 -15.68
N VAL A 92 -5.77 4.97 -15.86
CA VAL A 92 -6.07 4.42 -17.18
C VAL A 92 -7.39 4.97 -17.73
N VAL A 93 -8.30 5.40 -16.85
CA VAL A 93 -9.65 5.87 -17.19
C VAL A 93 -9.63 7.38 -17.45
N ASP A 94 -9.96 7.79 -18.69
CA ASP A 94 -9.97 9.20 -19.08
C ASP A 94 -10.95 10.04 -18.25
N GLU A 95 -12.13 9.47 -17.95
CA GLU A 95 -13.16 10.13 -17.15
C GLU A 95 -12.70 10.39 -15.70
N MET A 96 -11.89 9.50 -15.11
CA MET A 96 -11.28 9.70 -13.78
C MET A 96 -10.30 10.87 -13.80
N LEU A 97 -9.44 10.94 -14.82
CA LEU A 97 -8.48 12.04 -14.96
C LEU A 97 -9.20 13.38 -15.12
N GLU A 98 -10.27 13.43 -15.92
CA GLU A 98 -11.07 14.64 -16.11
C GLU A 98 -11.80 15.05 -14.83
N ALA A 99 -12.37 14.10 -14.09
CA ALA A 99 -13.00 14.37 -12.80
C ALA A 99 -11.98 14.92 -11.79
N SER A 100 -10.81 14.31 -11.68
CA SER A 100 -9.70 14.79 -10.84
C SER A 100 -9.28 16.22 -11.21
N ARG A 101 -9.14 16.55 -12.51
CA ARG A 101 -8.82 17.92 -12.96
C ARG A 101 -9.86 18.94 -12.51
N LYS A 102 -11.16 18.61 -12.62
CA LYS A 102 -12.24 19.49 -12.13
C LYS A 102 -12.20 19.65 -10.62
N ASN A 103 -11.99 18.55 -9.90
CA ASN A 103 -11.91 18.57 -8.44
C ASN A 103 -10.73 19.41 -7.95
N PHE A 104 -9.58 19.40 -8.65
CA PHE A 104 -8.46 20.29 -8.31
C PHE A 104 -8.78 21.77 -8.42
N LYS A 105 -9.68 22.19 -9.31
CA LYS A 105 -10.13 23.59 -9.36
C LYS A 105 -10.92 23.98 -8.12
N ILE A 106 -11.78 23.08 -7.65
CA ILE A 106 -12.50 23.26 -6.37
C ILE A 106 -11.50 23.29 -5.21
N ALA A 107 -10.47 22.42 -5.23
CA ALA A 107 -9.44 22.42 -4.21
C ALA A 107 -8.62 23.72 -4.18
N GLU A 108 -8.28 24.29 -5.34
CA GLU A 108 -7.60 25.60 -5.46
C GLU A 108 -8.42 26.74 -4.84
N GLU A 109 -9.75 26.69 -4.96
CA GLU A 109 -10.66 27.68 -4.35
C GLU A 109 -10.76 27.54 -2.83
N GLN A 110 -10.62 26.32 -2.30
CA GLN A 110 -10.77 26.02 -0.87
C GLN A 110 -9.46 26.07 -0.09
N ASN A 111 -8.31 26.01 -0.78
CA ASN A 111 -6.98 25.89 -0.20
C ASN A 111 -6.03 26.93 -0.82
N ASP A 112 -5.79 28.05 -0.14
CA ASP A 112 -4.94 29.16 -0.64
C ASP A 112 -3.52 28.72 -1.01
N TRP A 113 -3.03 27.65 -0.36
CA TRP A 113 -1.68 27.11 -0.57
C TRP A 113 -1.59 26.16 -1.77
N PHE A 114 -2.70 25.60 -2.25
CA PHE A 114 -2.70 24.58 -3.28
C PHE A 114 -2.69 25.21 -4.68
N LYS A 115 -1.91 24.61 -5.57
CA LYS A 115 -1.95 24.87 -7.01
C LYS A 115 -2.02 23.53 -7.73
N SER A 116 -2.92 23.47 -8.71
CA SER A 116 -3.16 22.28 -9.53
C SER A 116 -1.92 21.84 -10.31
N ASP A 117 -0.95 22.74 -10.55
CA ASP A 117 0.32 22.40 -11.21
C ASP A 117 1.34 21.70 -10.29
N PHE A 118 1.07 21.59 -8.99
CA PHE A 118 1.83 20.71 -8.09
C PHE A 118 1.62 19.23 -8.45
N VAL A 119 0.48 18.93 -9.10
CA VAL A 119 0.10 17.59 -9.55
C VAL A 119 0.22 17.48 -11.06
N ASP A 120 1.00 16.51 -11.52
CA ASP A 120 1.09 16.10 -12.92
C ASP A 120 0.21 14.87 -13.16
N LEU A 121 -0.98 15.09 -13.70
CA LEU A 121 -1.91 14.03 -14.08
C LEU A 121 -1.59 13.47 -15.46
N ARG A 122 -1.32 12.15 -15.50
CA ARG A 122 -0.96 11.40 -16.71
C ARG A 122 -1.93 10.26 -16.97
N LYS A 123 -2.25 10.01 -18.24
CA LYS A 123 -2.84 8.75 -18.66
C LYS A 123 -1.75 7.70 -18.72
N GLY A 124 -1.98 6.53 -18.14
CA GLY A 124 -1.03 5.43 -18.21
C GLY A 124 -1.57 4.13 -17.65
N ASP A 125 -0.77 3.07 -17.83
CA ASP A 125 -1.05 1.72 -17.34
C ASP A 125 -0.01 1.38 -16.25
N ALA A 126 -0.45 0.76 -15.15
CA ALA A 126 0.44 0.32 -14.08
C ALA A 126 1.48 -0.71 -14.58
N MET A 127 1.17 -1.44 -15.67
CA MET A 127 2.09 -2.39 -16.30
C MET A 127 3.10 -1.74 -17.26
N ASN A 128 2.98 -0.44 -17.52
CA ASN A 128 3.91 0.34 -18.36
C ASN A 128 3.83 1.83 -17.96
N LEU A 129 4.48 2.17 -16.86
CA LEU A 129 4.44 3.50 -16.28
C LEU A 129 5.23 4.50 -17.15
N PRO A 130 4.60 5.60 -17.61
CA PRO A 130 5.27 6.68 -18.33
C PRO A 130 6.05 7.59 -17.37
N VAL A 131 6.95 6.98 -16.59
CA VAL A 131 7.77 7.58 -15.54
C VAL A 131 9.18 7.01 -15.66
N GLU A 132 10.18 7.85 -15.47
CA GLU A 132 11.60 7.47 -15.59
C GLU A 132 12.03 6.53 -14.47
N ASP A 133 12.98 5.66 -14.77
CA ASP A 133 13.65 4.79 -13.79
C ASP A 133 14.23 5.60 -12.63
N ASN A 134 14.17 5.05 -11.42
CA ASN A 134 14.80 5.63 -10.23
C ASN A 134 14.52 7.13 -10.04
N SER A 135 13.29 7.57 -10.29
CA SER A 135 12.91 8.98 -10.26
C SER A 135 11.93 9.33 -9.14
N ILE A 136 11.29 8.34 -8.52
CA ILE A 136 10.25 8.49 -7.50
C ILE A 136 10.80 8.12 -6.11
N ASP A 137 10.53 8.96 -5.11
CA ASP A 137 10.89 8.68 -3.72
C ASP A 137 9.86 7.78 -3.04
N VAL A 138 8.57 8.07 -3.26
CA VAL A 138 7.46 7.28 -2.74
C VAL A 138 6.42 7.05 -3.83
N ALA A 139 6.17 5.79 -4.15
CA ALA A 139 5.08 5.36 -5.00
C ALA A 139 3.96 4.82 -4.11
N ALA A 140 2.71 5.05 -4.48
CA ALA A 140 1.57 4.53 -3.74
C ALA A 140 0.42 4.13 -4.66
N GLN A 141 -0.39 3.21 -4.16
CA GLN A 141 -1.62 2.75 -4.79
C GLN A 141 -2.57 2.26 -3.70
N ASN A 142 -3.86 2.25 -3.99
CA ASN A 142 -4.89 1.78 -3.08
C ASN A 142 -5.77 0.75 -3.79
N CYS A 143 -5.84 -0.46 -3.26
CA CYS A 143 -6.69 -1.52 -3.78
C CYS A 143 -6.43 -1.85 -5.27
N LEU A 144 -5.23 -1.60 -5.83
CA LEU A 144 -4.97 -1.79 -7.26
C LEU A 144 -4.54 -3.22 -7.60
N PHE A 145 -3.70 -3.84 -6.77
CA PHE A 145 -3.00 -5.08 -7.14
C PHE A 145 -3.92 -6.28 -7.26
N ASN A 146 -4.99 -6.33 -6.45
CA ASN A 146 -5.99 -7.40 -6.52
C ASN A 146 -6.80 -7.40 -7.82
N ILE A 147 -6.78 -6.31 -8.59
CA ILE A 147 -7.41 -6.30 -9.92
C ILE A 147 -6.64 -7.26 -10.84
N PHE A 148 -5.31 -7.22 -10.80
CA PHE A 148 -4.47 -7.94 -11.74
C PHE A 148 -4.49 -9.46 -11.55
N LYS A 149 -4.40 -10.18 -12.67
CA LYS A 149 -4.03 -11.60 -12.66
C LYS A 149 -2.51 -11.74 -12.55
N SER A 150 -2.03 -12.94 -12.21
CA SER A 150 -0.64 -13.21 -11.81
C SER A 150 0.45 -12.56 -12.69
N ASP A 151 0.40 -12.73 -14.02
CA ASP A 151 1.43 -12.18 -14.89
C ASP A 151 1.38 -10.66 -15.03
N ASP A 152 0.18 -10.09 -14.96
CA ASP A 152 -0.04 -8.64 -15.01
C ASP A 152 0.37 -8.00 -13.68
N LEU A 153 0.10 -8.68 -12.55
CA LEU A 153 0.55 -8.26 -11.22
C LEU A 153 2.07 -8.18 -11.15
N LYS A 154 2.78 -9.20 -11.66
CA LYS A 154 4.25 -9.20 -11.70
C LYS A 154 4.79 -8.01 -12.50
N LYS A 155 4.19 -7.68 -13.65
CA LYS A 155 4.58 -6.52 -14.45
C LYS A 155 4.34 -5.22 -13.70
N ALA A 156 3.17 -5.07 -13.07
CA ALA A 156 2.82 -3.87 -12.31
C ALA A 156 3.78 -3.64 -11.13
N ILE A 157 4.12 -4.69 -10.37
CA ILE A 157 5.09 -4.59 -9.27
C ILE A 157 6.49 -4.26 -9.81
N ALA A 158 6.90 -4.89 -10.92
CA ALA A 158 8.20 -4.61 -11.55
C ALA A 158 8.31 -3.15 -12.02
N GLU A 159 7.24 -2.58 -12.57
CA GLU A 159 7.20 -1.16 -12.96
C GLU A 159 7.30 -0.23 -11.74
N MET A 160 6.59 -0.52 -10.65
CA MET A 160 6.73 0.22 -9.39
C MET A 160 8.17 0.16 -8.87
N TYR A 161 8.80 -1.02 -8.92
CA TYR A 161 10.19 -1.18 -8.55
C TYR A 161 11.13 -0.37 -9.46
N ARG A 162 10.89 -0.37 -10.79
CA ARG A 162 11.71 0.36 -11.77
C ARG A 162 11.72 1.86 -11.49
N VAL A 163 10.55 2.47 -11.27
CA VAL A 163 10.42 3.93 -11.12
C VAL A 163 10.92 4.44 -9.76
N LEU A 164 10.92 3.60 -8.72
CA LEU A 164 11.42 3.96 -7.40
C LEU A 164 12.94 4.15 -7.40
N LYS A 165 13.42 5.20 -6.76
CA LYS A 165 14.84 5.39 -6.42
C LYS A 165 15.34 4.25 -5.51
N PRO A 166 16.66 3.99 -5.45
CA PRO A 166 17.23 3.21 -4.35
C PRO A 166 16.72 3.74 -3.00
N HIS A 167 16.29 2.83 -2.11
CA HIS A 167 15.64 3.15 -0.83
C HIS A 167 14.28 3.86 -0.91
N GLY A 168 13.74 4.04 -2.12
CA GLY A 168 12.37 4.49 -2.33
C GLY A 168 11.36 3.45 -1.86
N LYS A 169 10.14 3.91 -1.58
CA LYS A 169 9.10 3.07 -0.96
C LYS A 169 7.87 2.96 -1.84
N LEU A 170 7.37 1.74 -2.02
CA LEU A 170 6.01 1.48 -2.49
C LEU A 170 5.11 1.30 -1.27
N VAL A 171 4.14 2.18 -1.07
CA VAL A 171 3.22 2.12 0.07
C VAL A 171 1.80 1.87 -0.42
N MET A 172 1.12 0.90 0.18
CA MET A 172 -0.16 0.42 -0.33
C MET A 172 -1.07 -0.12 0.76
N SER A 173 -2.36 -0.11 0.45
CA SER A 173 -3.40 -0.83 1.18
C SER A 173 -4.08 -1.76 0.19
N ASP A 174 -4.13 -3.05 0.50
CA ASP A 174 -4.80 -4.05 -0.34
C ASP A 174 -5.60 -5.04 0.51
N PRO A 175 -6.70 -5.59 -0.03
CA PRO A 175 -7.39 -6.70 0.59
C PRO A 175 -6.56 -7.99 0.54
N THR A 176 -6.61 -8.78 1.60
CA THR A 176 -5.97 -10.09 1.71
C THR A 176 -6.94 -11.12 2.22
N CYS A 177 -6.75 -12.37 1.79
CA CYS A 177 -7.58 -13.48 2.19
C CYS A 177 -6.72 -14.72 2.41
N GLU A 178 -6.66 -15.19 3.66
CA GLU A 178 -5.96 -16.43 4.03
C GLU A 178 -6.75 -17.68 3.63
N GLN A 179 -8.09 -17.56 3.56
CA GLN A 179 -8.95 -18.65 3.10
C GLN A 179 -8.85 -18.80 1.57
N PRO A 180 -8.84 -20.04 1.04
CA PRO A 180 -8.96 -20.24 -0.39
C PRO A 180 -10.33 -19.75 -0.88
N MET A 181 -10.35 -19.19 -2.09
CA MET A 181 -11.59 -18.87 -2.81
C MET A 181 -11.77 -19.87 -3.95
N ASN A 182 -13.01 -20.29 -4.20
CA ASN A 182 -13.33 -21.17 -5.32
C ASN A 182 -13.14 -20.50 -6.69
N ASP A 183 -13.15 -21.30 -7.76
CA ASP A 183 -12.93 -20.80 -9.12
C ASP A 183 -14.01 -19.84 -9.60
N GLU A 184 -15.25 -19.99 -9.11
CA GLU A 184 -16.36 -19.11 -9.49
C GLU A 184 -16.12 -17.68 -9.01
N LEU A 185 -15.75 -17.51 -7.73
CA LEU A 185 -15.32 -16.23 -7.19
C LEU A 185 -14.09 -15.69 -7.91
N ARG A 186 -13.03 -16.51 -8.07
CA ARG A 186 -11.74 -16.08 -8.66
C ARG A 186 -11.88 -15.55 -10.10
N ASN A 187 -12.87 -16.06 -10.83
CA ASN A 187 -13.14 -15.70 -12.21
C ASN A 187 -14.27 -14.68 -12.39
N ASP A 188 -14.93 -14.24 -11.31
CA ASP A 188 -15.88 -13.13 -11.36
C ASP A 188 -15.13 -11.81 -11.60
N GLU A 189 -15.30 -11.26 -12.81
CA GLU A 189 -14.61 -10.05 -13.25
C GLU A 189 -15.08 -8.80 -12.48
N ARG A 190 -16.34 -8.77 -12.02
CA ARG A 190 -16.87 -7.65 -11.25
C ARG A 190 -16.32 -7.67 -9.84
N LEU A 191 -16.33 -8.82 -9.15
CA LEU A 191 -15.72 -8.96 -7.83
C LEU A 191 -14.21 -8.71 -7.87
N ARG A 192 -13.56 -8.99 -8.99
CA ARG A 192 -12.16 -8.65 -9.23
C ARG A 192 -11.94 -7.16 -9.40
N ALA A 193 -12.80 -6.48 -10.17
CA ALA A 193 -12.78 -5.02 -10.30
C ALA A 193 -13.00 -4.30 -8.96
N LEU A 194 -13.77 -4.92 -8.05
CA LEU A 194 -13.98 -4.48 -6.66
C LEU A 194 -12.88 -4.96 -5.69
N CYS A 195 -11.83 -5.59 -6.21
CA CYS A 195 -10.62 -5.97 -5.47
C CYS A 195 -10.86 -7.05 -4.41
N LEU A 196 -11.98 -7.79 -4.52
CA LEU A 196 -12.39 -8.83 -3.57
C LEU A 196 -11.84 -10.19 -4.00
N SER A 197 -12.20 -10.67 -5.19
CA SER A 197 -11.87 -12.04 -5.62
C SER A 197 -10.41 -12.22 -6.05
N GLY A 198 -9.67 -11.12 -6.21
CA GLY A 198 -8.23 -11.14 -6.46
C GLY A 198 -7.35 -11.22 -5.22
N SER A 199 -7.93 -11.13 -4.02
CA SER A 199 -7.18 -11.10 -2.76
C SER A 199 -6.24 -12.29 -2.62
N LEU A 200 -4.98 -12.00 -2.32
CA LEU A 200 -3.94 -13.00 -2.05
C LEU A 200 -3.82 -13.24 -0.53
N SER A 201 -3.18 -14.34 -0.14
CA SER A 201 -2.68 -14.49 1.23
C SER A 201 -1.61 -13.43 1.50
N ILE A 202 -1.38 -13.07 2.77
CA ILE A 202 -0.29 -12.14 3.10
C ILE A 202 1.05 -12.70 2.63
N ALA A 203 1.25 -14.01 2.76
CA ALA A 203 2.48 -14.69 2.32
C ALA A 203 2.71 -14.57 0.80
N ASP A 204 1.69 -14.82 -0.03
CA ASP A 204 1.79 -14.69 -1.49
C ASP A 204 1.99 -13.24 -1.93
N TYR A 205 1.33 -12.31 -1.25
CA TYR A 205 1.47 -10.88 -1.50
C TYR A 205 2.89 -10.39 -1.20
N VAL A 206 3.42 -10.71 -0.01
CA VAL A 206 4.81 -10.43 0.38
C VAL A 206 5.78 -11.07 -0.61
N LYS A 207 5.52 -12.33 -0.99
CA LYS A 207 6.36 -13.03 -1.96
C LYS A 207 6.42 -12.29 -3.30
N ALA A 208 5.27 -11.86 -3.84
CA ALA A 208 5.20 -11.15 -5.11
C ALA A 208 6.04 -9.85 -5.10
N LEU A 209 6.03 -9.13 -3.97
CA LEU A 209 6.87 -7.95 -3.77
C LEU A 209 8.36 -8.32 -3.71
N THR A 210 8.72 -9.33 -2.92
CA THR A 210 10.12 -9.72 -2.75
C THR A 210 10.71 -10.33 -4.04
N ASP A 211 9.91 -11.04 -4.83
CA ASP A 211 10.29 -11.58 -6.14
C ASP A 211 10.63 -10.46 -7.14
N ALA A 212 10.02 -9.28 -7.00
CA ALA A 212 10.34 -8.11 -7.81
C ALA A 212 11.61 -7.37 -7.36
N GLY A 213 12.14 -7.70 -6.16
CA GLY A 213 13.43 -7.20 -5.66
C GLY A 213 13.35 -6.29 -4.44
N PHE A 214 12.18 -6.11 -3.82
CA PHE A 214 12.07 -5.36 -2.56
C PHE A 214 12.72 -6.12 -1.40
N GLY A 215 13.85 -5.62 -0.89
CA GLY A 215 14.61 -6.27 0.19
C GLY A 215 13.99 -6.12 1.58
N THR A 216 13.18 -5.08 1.79
CA THR A 216 12.50 -4.81 3.07
C THR A 216 11.01 -4.65 2.86
N ILE A 217 10.20 -5.35 3.66
CA ILE A 217 8.74 -5.27 3.66
C ILE A 217 8.26 -4.95 5.07
N GLU A 218 7.44 -3.93 5.21
CA GLU A 218 6.82 -3.52 6.47
C GLU A 218 5.31 -3.78 6.40
N ILE A 219 4.77 -4.62 7.29
CA ILE A 219 3.32 -4.75 7.48
C ILE A 219 2.90 -3.81 8.61
N ARG A 220 2.19 -2.74 8.24
CA ARG A 220 1.91 -1.59 9.10
C ARG A 220 0.53 -1.62 9.73
N ALA A 221 -0.41 -2.31 9.09
CA ALA A 221 -1.72 -2.58 9.67
C ALA A 221 -2.29 -3.86 9.08
N ARG A 222 -3.19 -4.50 9.85
CA ARG A 222 -4.11 -5.54 9.40
C ARG A 222 -5.46 -5.28 10.04
N LYS A 223 -6.51 -5.17 9.24
CA LYS A 223 -7.86 -4.81 9.70
C LYS A 223 -8.93 -5.63 9.00
N PRO A 224 -10.07 -5.93 9.67
CA PRO A 224 -11.24 -6.48 9.00
C PRO A 224 -11.67 -5.62 7.82
N TYR A 225 -12.04 -6.23 6.69
CA TYR A 225 -12.49 -5.49 5.50
C TYR A 225 -13.88 -5.92 5.03
N ARG A 226 -14.05 -7.17 4.58
CA ARG A 226 -15.31 -7.66 4.00
C ARG A 226 -15.56 -9.13 4.32
N ILE A 227 -16.83 -9.54 4.21
CA ILE A 227 -17.26 -10.94 4.25
C ILE A 227 -17.91 -11.25 2.90
N LEU A 228 -17.52 -12.37 2.29
CA LEU A 228 -18.32 -13.01 1.24
C LEU A 228 -19.11 -14.15 1.89
N ASP A 229 -20.41 -13.98 2.02
CA ASP A 229 -21.30 -14.97 2.63
C ASP A 229 -22.04 -15.83 1.61
N THR A 230 -22.56 -16.96 2.08
CA THR A 230 -23.23 -17.98 1.25
C THR A 230 -24.58 -17.56 0.68
N LYS A 231 -25.16 -16.42 1.11
CA LYS A 231 -26.45 -15.93 0.62
C LYS A 231 -26.30 -14.98 -0.56
N ASN A 232 -25.21 -14.21 -0.60
CA ASN A 232 -25.00 -13.15 -1.58
C ASN A 232 -23.91 -13.47 -2.61
N TYR A 233 -23.08 -14.49 -2.35
CA TYR A 233 -21.95 -14.84 -3.19
C TYR A 233 -21.94 -16.35 -3.50
N PRO A 234 -21.35 -16.77 -4.62
CA PRO A 234 -21.24 -18.18 -5.00
C PRO A 234 -20.15 -18.87 -4.17
N THR A 235 -20.44 -19.14 -2.90
CA THR A 235 -19.55 -19.83 -1.95
C THR A 235 -20.36 -20.69 -1.00
N ASP A 236 -19.79 -21.81 -0.56
CA ASP A 236 -20.39 -22.73 0.41
C ASP A 236 -20.01 -22.40 1.86
N GLU A 237 -19.08 -21.45 2.05
CA GLU A 237 -18.63 -21.00 3.37
C GLU A 237 -18.46 -19.48 3.46
N LEU A 238 -18.38 -18.96 4.68
CA LEU A 238 -18.06 -17.55 4.95
C LEU A 238 -16.57 -17.31 4.65
N ILE A 239 -16.29 -16.38 3.75
CA ILE A 239 -14.93 -15.95 3.42
C ILE A 239 -14.67 -14.60 4.06
N TYR A 240 -13.70 -14.57 4.97
CA TYR A 240 -13.26 -13.38 5.69
C TYR A 240 -12.08 -12.72 4.99
N ILE A 241 -12.31 -11.51 4.49
CA ILE A 241 -11.32 -10.69 3.82
C ILE A 241 -10.89 -9.58 4.77
N GLU A 242 -9.59 -9.44 4.90
CA GLU A 242 -8.94 -8.38 5.66
C GLU A 242 -8.31 -7.38 4.70
N SER A 243 -7.85 -6.26 5.21
CA SER A 243 -6.97 -5.36 4.48
C SER A 243 -5.68 -5.19 5.25
N ILE A 244 -4.56 -5.22 4.54
CA ILE A 244 -3.25 -4.90 5.09
C ILE A 244 -2.75 -3.58 4.52
N GLU A 245 -1.96 -2.88 5.33
CA GLU A 245 -1.16 -1.73 4.88
C GLU A 245 0.30 -2.15 4.84
N VAL A 246 0.96 -1.95 3.69
CA VAL A 246 2.32 -2.43 3.42
C VAL A 246 3.19 -1.28 2.94
N ALA A 247 4.43 -1.21 3.42
CA ALA A 247 5.50 -0.48 2.76
C ALA A 247 6.59 -1.44 2.28
N ALA A 248 6.78 -1.53 0.97
CA ALA A 248 7.86 -2.28 0.34
C ALA A 248 8.98 -1.31 -0.03
N ILE A 249 10.17 -1.50 0.53
CA ILE A 249 11.30 -0.58 0.38
C ILE A 249 12.32 -1.19 -0.58
N LYS A 250 12.77 -0.38 -1.55
CA LYS A 250 13.80 -0.73 -2.53
C LYS A 250 15.20 -0.74 -1.90
N ASP A 251 15.31 -1.48 -0.80
CA ASP A 251 16.58 -1.85 -0.20
C ASP A 251 17.16 -3.05 -0.95
N PRO A 252 18.50 -3.19 -0.97
CA PRO A 252 19.14 -4.39 -1.49
C PRO A 252 18.61 -5.64 -0.79
N MET A 253 18.33 -6.69 -1.57
CA MET A 253 17.94 -7.99 -1.02
C MET A 253 19.12 -8.57 -0.21
N PRO A 254 18.94 -8.84 1.10
CA PRO A 254 19.97 -9.52 1.89
C PRO A 254 20.24 -10.93 1.37
N ALA A 255 21.46 -11.45 1.58
CA ALA A 255 21.87 -12.76 1.08
C ALA A 255 21.06 -13.94 1.65
N ASP A 256 20.51 -13.77 2.84
CA ASP A 256 19.67 -14.71 3.59
C ASP A 256 18.16 -14.45 3.39
N GLY A 257 17.79 -13.59 2.43
CA GLY A 257 16.40 -13.28 2.08
C GLY A 257 15.88 -11.96 2.67
N PRO A 258 14.63 -11.59 2.35
CA PRO A 258 14.07 -10.28 2.66
C PRO A 258 13.86 -10.06 4.16
N CYS A 259 13.97 -8.81 4.60
CA CYS A 259 13.56 -8.40 5.93
C CYS A 259 12.06 -8.09 5.94
N VAL A 260 11.25 -9.01 6.45
CA VAL A 260 9.79 -8.82 6.60
C VAL A 260 9.47 -8.45 8.05
N PHE A 261 8.97 -7.25 8.27
CA PHE A 261 8.60 -6.73 9.58
C PHE A 261 7.08 -6.85 9.77
N THR A 262 6.68 -7.74 10.68
CA THR A 262 5.28 -7.96 11.05
C THR A 262 4.94 -7.35 12.41
N GLY A 263 5.80 -6.46 12.93
CA GLY A 263 5.62 -5.81 14.23
C GLY A 263 6.02 -6.68 15.42
N ARG A 264 6.98 -7.59 15.22
CA ARG A 264 7.63 -8.37 16.28
C ARG A 264 8.70 -7.55 16.99
N ALA A 265 8.90 -7.83 18.27
CA ALA A 265 9.98 -7.25 19.07
C ALA A 265 10.74 -8.34 19.85
N ALA A 266 12.03 -8.09 20.07
CA ALA A 266 12.84 -8.83 21.04
C ALA A 266 13.22 -7.92 22.21
N ILE A 267 13.24 -8.48 23.41
CA ILE A 267 13.71 -7.81 24.63
C ILE A 267 14.74 -8.71 25.30
N TYR A 268 16.00 -8.29 25.32
CA TYR A 268 17.06 -8.96 26.06
C TYR A 268 16.96 -8.60 27.55
N TYR A 269 16.92 -9.59 28.43
CA TYR A 269 16.84 -9.39 29.89
C TYR A 269 17.95 -10.13 30.66
N GLY A 270 19.04 -10.50 29.98
CA GLY A 270 20.18 -11.19 30.58
C GLY A 270 21.03 -10.32 31.52
N VAL A 271 22.15 -10.88 31.96
CA VAL A 271 22.99 -10.26 33.00
C VAL A 271 23.80 -9.08 32.45
N GLU A 272 24.34 -9.20 31.24
CA GLU A 272 25.16 -8.17 30.59
C GLU A 272 24.33 -6.94 30.18
N ASP A 273 25.01 -5.83 29.87
CA ASP A 273 24.34 -4.58 29.46
C ASP A 273 23.70 -4.67 28.07
N TYR A 274 24.21 -5.57 27.23
CA TYR A 274 23.68 -5.84 25.90
C TYR A 274 24.03 -7.25 25.43
N PHE A 275 23.32 -7.70 24.40
CA PHE A 275 23.64 -8.89 23.62
C PHE A 275 23.86 -8.47 22.17
N ASP A 276 24.93 -8.97 21.55
CA ASP A 276 25.24 -8.77 20.13
C ASP A 276 25.27 -10.14 19.45
N ASP A 277 24.52 -10.30 18.37
CA ASP A 277 24.45 -11.54 17.60
C ASP A 277 25.60 -11.71 16.60
N GLY A 278 26.43 -10.67 16.41
CA GLY A 278 27.54 -10.63 15.46
C GLY A 278 27.10 -10.53 13.99
N LEU A 279 25.80 -10.37 13.74
CA LEU A 279 25.17 -10.22 12.41
C LEU A 279 24.56 -8.83 12.22
N GLY A 280 24.88 -7.90 13.12
CA GLY A 280 24.45 -6.50 13.06
C GLY A 280 23.23 -6.17 13.93
N HIS A 281 22.81 -7.07 14.82
CA HIS A 281 21.73 -6.80 15.78
C HIS A 281 22.28 -6.73 17.20
N THR A 282 22.07 -5.59 17.86
CA THR A 282 22.41 -5.38 19.27
C THR A 282 21.15 -5.18 20.09
N LEU A 283 20.88 -6.10 21.02
CA LEU A 283 19.79 -6.00 21.98
C LEU A 283 20.30 -5.37 23.27
N LEU A 284 19.88 -4.14 23.56
CA LEU A 284 20.16 -3.49 24.83
C LEU A 284 19.29 -4.08 25.94
N LYS A 285 19.86 -4.21 27.15
CA LYS A 285 19.17 -4.78 28.30
C LYS A 285 17.87 -4.03 28.61
N ASN A 286 16.77 -4.77 28.66
CA ASN A 286 15.41 -4.32 28.94
C ASN A 286 14.89 -3.24 27.97
N GLN A 287 15.45 -3.14 26.77
CA GLN A 287 14.93 -2.26 25.72
C GLN A 287 14.35 -3.12 24.58
N PRO A 288 13.12 -2.82 24.12
CA PRO A 288 12.57 -3.50 22.96
C PRO A 288 13.29 -3.07 21.69
N LEU A 289 13.68 -4.06 20.89
CA LEU A 289 14.14 -3.86 19.51
C LEU A 289 13.12 -4.48 18.57
N ALA A 290 12.67 -3.73 17.58
CA ALA A 290 11.87 -4.29 16.50
C ALA A 290 12.75 -5.18 15.62
N ILE A 291 12.26 -6.39 15.32
CA ILE A 291 13.01 -7.38 14.54
C ILE A 291 12.15 -7.94 13.43
N CYS A 292 12.79 -8.26 12.30
CA CYS A 292 12.10 -8.92 11.20
C CYS A 292 11.91 -10.42 11.49
N ASP A 293 11.04 -11.07 10.71
CA ASP A 293 10.66 -12.46 10.94
C ASP A 293 11.86 -13.42 10.87
N LYS A 294 12.79 -13.20 9.92
CA LYS A 294 14.02 -14.02 9.82
C LYS A 294 14.99 -13.79 10.98
N THR A 295 15.15 -12.54 11.44
CA THR A 295 15.97 -12.23 12.63
C THR A 295 15.37 -12.88 13.87
N THR A 296 14.03 -12.91 13.98
CA THR A 296 13.35 -13.62 15.07
C THR A 296 13.70 -15.11 15.06
N ALA A 297 13.60 -15.77 13.90
CA ALA A 297 13.96 -17.18 13.78
C ALA A 297 15.44 -17.45 14.10
N ALA A 298 16.34 -16.58 13.63
CA ALA A 298 17.78 -16.70 13.89
C ALA A 298 18.12 -16.57 15.39
N LEU A 299 17.54 -15.58 16.08
CA LEU A 299 17.75 -15.36 17.51
C LEU A 299 17.13 -16.50 18.36
N GLN A 300 15.95 -17.00 17.98
CA GLN A 300 15.33 -18.15 18.64
C GLN A 300 16.18 -19.42 18.52
N ALA A 301 16.84 -19.62 17.36
CA ALA A 301 17.71 -20.77 17.12
C ALA A 301 18.96 -20.81 18.03
N LEU A 302 19.32 -19.69 18.66
CA LEU A 302 20.40 -19.64 19.65
C LEU A 302 20.03 -20.38 20.96
N GLY A 303 18.74 -20.67 21.19
CA GLY A 303 18.29 -21.41 22.37
C GLY A 303 18.49 -20.67 23.70
N ARG A 304 18.58 -19.34 23.64
CA ARG A 304 18.73 -18.49 24.83
C ARG A 304 17.43 -18.40 25.61
N ASP A 305 17.55 -18.41 26.94
CA ASP A 305 16.44 -18.27 27.89
C ASP A 305 16.35 -16.85 28.48
N ASP A 306 17.10 -15.89 27.93
CA ASP A 306 17.20 -14.51 28.38
C ASP A 306 16.83 -13.47 27.30
N ILE A 307 16.12 -13.90 26.27
CA ILE A 307 15.51 -13.03 25.25
C ILE A 307 14.02 -13.35 25.16
N PHE A 308 13.18 -12.35 25.38
CA PHE A 308 11.75 -12.42 25.13
C PHE A 308 11.46 -12.06 23.66
N PHE A 309 10.55 -12.79 23.03
CA PHE A 309 10.07 -12.52 21.67
C PHE A 309 8.56 -12.29 21.70
N SER A 310 8.09 -11.19 21.12
CA SER A 310 6.66 -10.96 20.96
C SER A 310 6.10 -11.75 19.76
N GLU A 311 4.79 -12.00 19.79
CA GLU A 311 4.06 -12.40 18.61
C GLU A 311 4.00 -11.27 17.57
N SER A 312 3.62 -11.61 16.34
CA SER A 312 3.31 -10.62 15.29
C SER A 312 2.09 -9.80 15.68
N THR A 313 2.21 -8.48 15.56
CA THR A 313 1.10 -7.55 15.77
C THR A 313 0.49 -7.08 14.46
N PHE A 314 1.14 -7.34 13.32
CA PHE A 314 0.87 -6.75 12.01
C PHE A 314 0.81 -5.21 12.04
N HIS A 315 1.49 -4.62 13.01
CA HIS A 315 1.58 -3.18 13.21
C HIS A 315 3.04 -2.78 13.42
N TYR A 316 3.78 -2.67 12.32
CA TYR A 316 5.12 -2.13 12.32
C TYR A 316 5.13 -0.68 11.86
N ASP A 317 5.75 0.19 12.62
CA ASP A 317 5.68 1.63 12.42
C ASP A 317 7.04 2.22 11.96
N GLY A 318 7.93 1.37 11.43
CA GLY A 318 9.27 1.74 10.97
C GLY A 318 10.32 1.73 12.08
N GLY A 319 11.52 2.22 11.79
CA GLY A 319 12.63 2.35 12.77
C GLY A 319 13.80 1.39 12.59
N GLY A 320 13.70 0.43 11.65
CA GLY A 320 14.74 -0.56 11.39
C GLY A 320 14.88 -1.63 12.48
N CYS A 321 15.85 -2.53 12.31
CA CYS A 321 16.26 -3.55 13.27
C CYS A 321 17.69 -3.35 13.81
N CYS A 322 18.30 -2.19 13.55
CA CYS A 322 19.70 -1.88 13.86
C CYS A 322 19.83 -0.53 14.57
#